data_AF-A0A2J8J9T5-F1
#
_entry.id   AF-A0A2J8J9T5-F1
#
_cell.length_a   1.000
_cell.length_b   1.000
_cell.length_c   1.000
_cell.angle_alpha   90.00
_cell.angle_beta   90.00
_cell.angle_gamma   90.00
#
_symmetry.space_group_name_H-M   'P 1'
#
loop_
_entity.id
_entity.type
_entity.pdbx_description
1 polymer ?
#
loop_
_entity_poly.entity_id
_entity_poly.type
_entity_poly.pdbx_seq_one_letter_code
_entity_poly.pdbx_strand_id
1 'polypeptide(L)' 'MEPGSDDFLPPPECPVFEPSWAEFRDPLGYIAKIRPIAEKSGICKIRPPAAGV' A
#
# COMPACT_ATOMS: atom_id res chain seq x y z
N MET A 1 -37.17 -8.68 -12.30
CA MET A 1 -35.71 -8.49 -12.32
C MET A 1 -35.12 -9.63 -11.53
N GLU A 2 -34.37 -10.51 -12.17
CA GLU A 2 -33.61 -11.53 -11.43
C GLU A 2 -32.57 -10.78 -10.58
N PRO A 3 -32.35 -11.16 -9.30
CA PRO A 3 -31.34 -10.53 -8.48
C PRO A 3 -30.00 -10.71 -9.20
N GLY A 4 -29.49 -9.59 -9.72
CA GLY A 4 -28.37 -9.58 -10.63
C GLY A 4 -27.16 -10.22 -9.99
N SER A 5 -26.48 -11.05 -10.78
CA SER A 5 -25.08 -11.41 -10.61
C SER A 5 -24.20 -10.17 -10.80
N ASP A 6 -24.39 -9.15 -9.96
CA ASP A 6 -23.62 -7.90 -9.87
C ASP A 6 -23.06 -7.76 -8.44
N ASP A 7 -22.70 -8.89 -7.82
CA ASP A 7 -21.96 -8.88 -6.58
C ASP A 7 -20.55 -8.37 -6.89
N PHE A 8 -20.29 -7.10 -6.57
CA PHE A 8 -18.93 -6.54 -6.61
C PHE A 8 -18.02 -7.38 -5.73
N LEU A 9 -17.07 -8.06 -6.35
CA LEU A 9 -16.00 -8.77 -5.65
C LEU A 9 -14.82 -7.80 -5.51
N PRO A 10 -14.52 -7.29 -4.30
CA PRO A 10 -13.40 -6.38 -4.11
C PRO A 10 -12.08 -7.09 -4.45
N PRO A 11 -11.12 -6.37 -5.07
CA PRO A 11 -9.79 -6.92 -5.27
C PRO A 11 -9.12 -7.21 -3.92
N PRO A 12 -8.15 -8.14 -3.88
CA PRO A 12 -7.37 -8.38 -2.67
C PRO A 12 -6.66 -7.11 -2.21
N GLU A 13 -6.47 -6.99 -0.89
CA GLU A 13 -5.80 -5.84 -0.31
C GLU A 13 -4.32 -5.79 -0.73
N CYS A 14 -3.85 -4.58 -1.06
CA CYS A 14 -2.44 -4.36 -1.37
C CYS A 14 -1.60 -4.22 -0.09
N PRO A 15 -0.28 -4.51 -0.14
CA PRO A 15 0.62 -4.29 0.98
C PRO A 15 0.57 -2.84 1.47
N VAL A 16 0.52 -2.66 2.79
CA VAL A 16 0.55 -1.34 3.43
C VAL A 16 1.87 -1.17 4.18
N PHE A 17 2.53 -0.05 3.95
CA PHE A 17 3.81 0.30 4.56
C PHE A 17 3.68 1.57 5.41
N GLU A 18 4.30 1.54 6.59
CA GLU A 18 4.33 2.64 7.57
C GLU A 18 5.79 3.02 7.86
N PRO A 19 6.42 3.85 7.01
CA PRO A 19 7.78 4.34 7.24
C PRO A 19 7.89 5.12 8.55
N SER A 20 9.07 5.04 9.16
CA SER A 20 9.49 6.02 10.16
C SER A 20 9.77 7.39 9.52
N TRP A 21 9.83 8.46 10.31
CA TRP A 21 10.24 9.79 9.83
C TRP A 21 11.63 9.81 9.18
N ALA A 22 12.55 8.96 9.62
CA ALA A 22 13.88 8.86 9.03
C ALA A 22 13.82 8.25 7.62
N GLU A 23 13.03 7.20 7.44
CA GLU A 23 12.82 6.55 6.14
C GLU A 23 12.01 7.44 5.18
N PHE A 24 11.01 8.15 5.70
CA PHE A 24 10.17 9.03 4.89
C PHE A 24 10.95 10.23 4.32
N ARG A 25 12.08 10.59 4.94
CA ARG A 25 13.00 11.62 4.42
C ARG A 25 13.84 11.14 3.22
N ASP A 26 13.97 9.83 3.01
CA ASP A 26 14.66 9.26 1.85
C ASP A 26 13.69 8.40 1.00
N PRO A 27 12.82 9.03 0.19
CA PRO A 27 11.74 8.33 -0.49
C PRO A 27 12.25 7.29 -1.51
N LEU A 28 13.34 7.58 -2.22
CA LEU A 28 13.90 6.64 -3.20
C LEU A 28 14.52 5.42 -2.51
N GLY A 29 15.24 5.61 -1.41
CA GLY A 29 15.75 4.50 -0.61
C GLY A 29 14.63 3.66 0.01
N TYR A 30 13.55 4.30 0.48
CA TYR A 30 12.40 3.57 0.99
C TYR A 30 11.68 2.76 -0.10
N ILE A 31 11.46 3.33 -1.29
CA ILE A 31 10.90 2.59 -2.44
C ILE A 31 11.78 1.40 -2.79
N ALA A 32 13.12 1.58 -2.85
CA ALA A 32 14.04 0.49 -3.12
C ALA A 32 13.97 -0.61 -2.04
N LYS A 33 13.84 -0.22 -0.77
CA LYS A 33 13.70 -1.13 0.38
C LYS A 33 12.43 -1.99 0.28
N ILE A 34 11.29 -1.41 -0.10
CA ILE A 34 10.00 -2.13 -0.14
C ILE A 34 9.72 -2.83 -1.47
N ARG A 35 10.45 -2.49 -2.55
CA ARG A 35 10.28 -3.04 -3.90
C ARG A 35 10.10 -4.57 -3.94
N PRO A 36 10.98 -5.42 -3.36
CA PRO A 36 10.86 -6.88 -3.46
C PRO A 36 9.56 -7.45 -2.87
N ILE A 37 8.87 -6.68 -2.03
CA ILE A 37 7.59 -7.05 -1.44
C ILE A 37 6.45 -6.45 -2.26
N ALA A 38 6.52 -5.14 -2.58
CA ALA A 38 5.48 -4.41 -3.29
C ALA A 38 5.32 -4.86 -4.75
N GLU A 39 6.41 -5.25 -5.42
CA GLU A 39 6.38 -5.65 -6.83
C GLU A 39 5.55 -6.91 -7.07
N LYS A 40 5.44 -7.80 -6.06
CA LYS A 40 4.61 -9.01 -6.12
C LYS A 40 3.13 -8.71 -6.32
N SER A 41 2.68 -7.56 -5.81
CA SER A 41 1.29 -7.10 -5.94
C SER A 41 1.11 -6.07 -7.07
N GLY A 42 2.19 -5.57 -7.67
CA GLY A 42 2.17 -4.48 -8.66
C GLY A 42 1.83 -3.09 -8.10
N ILE A 43 1.10 -3.02 -6.99
CA ILE A 43 0.74 -1.79 -6.27
C ILE A 43 0.90 -1.98 -4.75
N CYS A 44 1.24 -0.91 -4.04
CA CYS A 44 1.22 -0.86 -2.58
C CYS A 44 0.75 0.50 -2.07
N LYS A 45 0.37 0.57 -0.79
CA LYS A 45 -0.02 1.80 -0.10
C LYS A 45 1.06 2.19 0.91
N ILE A 46 1.54 3.43 0.85
CA ILE A 46 2.45 3.99 1.87
C ILE A 46 1.66 4.99 2.69
N ARG A 47 1.51 4.74 3.99
CA ARG A 47 0.92 5.69 4.93
C ARG A 47 2.03 6.59 5.47
N PRO A 48 1.92 7.92 5.38
CA PRO A 48 2.93 8.80 5.96
C PRO A 48 3.03 8.56 7.49
N PRO A 49 4.20 8.80 8.11
CA PRO A 49 4.34 8.72 9.56
C PRO A 49 3.37 9.71 10.22
N ALA A 50 2.85 9.36 11.39
CA ALA A 50 2.04 10.29 12.16
C ALA A 50 2.86 11.55 12.48
N ALA A 51 2.32 12.73 12.19
CA ALA A 51 2.76 13.96 12.83
C ALA A 51 2.38 13.80 14.30
N GLY A 52 3.37 13.82 15.20
CA GLY A 52 3.21 13.38 16.59
C GLY A 52 1.96 13.92 17.27
N VAL A 53 1.35 13.09 18.11
CA VAL A 53 0.38 13.52 19.13
C VAL A 53 0.99 14.52 20.09
#